data_AF-A0A0Q6T9N6-F1
#
_entry.id   AF-A0A0Q6T9N6-F1
#
_cell.length_a   1.000
_cell.length_b   1.000
_cell.length_c   1.000
_cell.angle_alpha   90.00
_cell.angle_beta   90.00
_cell.angle_gamma   90.00
#
_symmetry.space_group_name_H-M   'P 1'
#
loop_
_entity.id
_entity.type
_entity.pdbx_description
1 polymer ?
#
loop_
_entity_poly.entity_id
_entity_poly.type
_entity_poly.pdbx_seq_one_letter_code
_entity_poly.pdbx_strand_id
1 'polypeptide(L)'
;MSTLIAVQRPSRPAEPLWLEWLTLVGGLAFCTWLLGVRGVWALLLGADPTGLTLVIMAVFLCSTLWCGQRSRELQRQRALLADPRLARADEACWAAEYLGAPGDIATELLLEHSHGPHGTAWWVNGIQLKLGLLGKVIGFSMLALTIGKLQSFDPAQSQELLRSLTAGLGVALLTTMVGLVGNILLGLQLTRLDRFADALVADIQRTALRKDGA
;
A
#
# COMPACT_ATOMS: atom_id res chain seq x y z
N MET A 1 23.18 41.43 -23.87
CA MET A 1 23.37 39.97 -23.97
C MET A 1 22.77 39.36 -22.71
N SER A 2 21.72 38.54 -22.86
CA SER A 2 20.99 37.75 -21.85
C SER A 2 19.48 38.00 -21.85
N THR A 3 18.84 37.62 -22.95
CA THR A 3 17.40 37.31 -22.96
C THR A 3 17.30 35.85 -22.50
N LEU A 4 17.13 35.62 -21.19
CA LEU A 4 16.76 34.31 -20.66
C LEU A 4 15.37 33.99 -21.18
N ILE A 5 15.31 33.25 -22.28
CA ILE A 5 14.08 32.63 -22.77
C ILE A 5 13.63 31.70 -21.65
N ALA A 6 12.59 32.12 -20.91
CA ALA A 6 11.89 31.26 -19.99
C ALA A 6 11.33 30.09 -20.80
N VAL A 7 12.05 28.97 -20.81
CA VAL A 7 11.56 27.72 -21.36
C VAL A 7 10.31 27.36 -20.55
N GLN A 8 9.13 27.68 -21.10
CA GLN A 8 7.87 27.11 -20.65
C GLN A 8 8.00 25.61 -20.86
N ARG A 9 8.41 24.90 -19.79
CA ARG A 9 8.34 23.43 -19.79
C ARG A 9 6.87 23.07 -20.04
N PRO A 10 6.57 22.21 -21.02
CA PRO A 10 5.20 21.77 -21.26
C PRO A 10 4.62 21.28 -19.93
N SER A 11 3.42 21.74 -19.61
CA SER A 11 2.61 21.23 -18.52
C SER A 11 2.56 19.71 -18.68
N ARG A 12 3.26 18.98 -17.80
CA ARG A 12 3.20 17.51 -17.82
C ARG A 12 1.72 17.14 -17.75
N PRO A 13 1.21 16.31 -18.67
CA PRO A 13 -0.17 15.85 -18.59
C PRO A 13 -0.40 15.25 -17.19
N ALA A 14 -1.58 15.48 -16.62
CA ALA A 14 -1.92 14.98 -15.30
C ALA A 14 -1.72 13.46 -15.30
N GLU A 15 -0.73 12.96 -14.55
CA GLU A 15 -0.53 11.53 -14.39
C GLU A 15 -1.83 10.96 -13.80
N PRO A 16 -2.51 10.03 -14.50
CA PRO A 16 -3.79 9.55 -14.05
C PRO A 16 -3.59 8.45 -12.99
N LEU A 17 -3.02 8.81 -11.83
CA LEU A 17 -2.77 7.94 -10.69
C LEU A 17 -3.96 7.03 -10.32
N TRP A 18 -5.19 7.55 -10.38
CA TRP A 18 -6.40 6.74 -10.16
C TRP A 18 -6.63 5.68 -11.24
N LEU A 19 -6.32 5.97 -12.50
CA LEU A 19 -6.37 4.98 -13.58
C LEU A 19 -5.28 3.93 -13.39
N GLU A 20 -4.07 4.32 -12.98
CA GLU A 20 -3.01 3.36 -12.64
C GLU A 20 -3.46 2.43 -11.51
N TRP A 21 -4.05 2.99 -10.44
CA TRP A 21 -4.62 2.19 -9.35
C TRP A 21 -5.74 1.26 -9.84
N LEU A 22 -6.65 1.73 -10.71
CA LEU A 22 -7.71 0.91 -11.31
C LEU A 22 -7.14 -0.25 -12.14
N THR A 23 -6.09 0.00 -12.93
CA THR A 23 -5.44 -1.06 -13.73
C THR A 23 -4.79 -2.11 -12.83
N LEU A 24 -4.14 -1.67 -11.75
CA LEU A 24 -3.53 -2.56 -10.76
C LEU A 24 -4.60 -3.39 -10.06
N VAL A 25 -5.66 -2.77 -9.54
CA VAL A 25 -6.76 -3.47 -8.85
C VAL A 25 -7.52 -4.38 -9.80
N GLY A 26 -7.74 -3.98 -11.05
CA GLY A 26 -8.31 -4.83 -12.09
C GLY A 26 -7.45 -6.07 -12.34
N GLY A 27 -6.13 -5.90 -12.43
CA GLY A 27 -5.17 -7.01 -12.52
C GLY A 27 -5.20 -7.92 -11.30
N LEU A 28 -5.24 -7.35 -10.09
CA LEU A 28 -5.33 -8.12 -8.85
C LEU A 28 -6.65 -8.89 -8.74
N ALA A 29 -7.76 -8.29 -9.13
CA ALA A 29 -9.07 -8.93 -9.15
C ALA A 29 -9.10 -10.09 -10.16
N PHE A 30 -8.52 -9.89 -11.35
CA PHE A 30 -8.37 -10.94 -12.35
C PHE A 30 -7.49 -12.10 -11.85
N CYS A 31 -6.33 -11.81 -11.26
CA CYS A 31 -5.46 -12.83 -10.65
C CYS A 31 -6.19 -13.57 -9.51
N THR A 32 -6.92 -12.85 -8.67
CA THR A 32 -7.73 -13.40 -7.59
C THR A 32 -8.79 -14.35 -8.11
N TRP A 33 -9.50 -13.96 -9.17
CA TRP A 33 -10.48 -14.82 -9.84
C TRP A 33 -9.82 -16.07 -10.42
N LEU A 34 -8.68 -15.94 -11.10
CA LEU A 34 -7.96 -17.04 -11.74
C LEU A 34 -7.45 -18.07 -10.71
N LEU A 35 -6.96 -17.60 -9.56
CA LEU A 35 -6.61 -18.46 -8.42
C LEU A 35 -7.83 -19.18 -7.85
N GLY A 36 -9.00 -18.53 -7.86
CA GLY A 36 -10.26 -19.14 -7.42
C GLY A 36 -10.75 -20.24 -8.34
N VAL A 37 -10.70 -20.04 -9.66
CA VAL A 37 -11.07 -21.06 -10.64
C VAL A 37 -10.17 -22.31 -10.51
N ARG A 38 -8.91 -22.13 -10.09
CA ARG A 38 -7.99 -23.24 -9.82
C ARG A 38 -8.09 -23.85 -8.42
N GLY A 39 -9.04 -23.40 -7.59
CA GLY A 39 -9.23 -23.91 -6.23
C GLY A 39 -8.13 -23.50 -5.24
N VAL A 40 -7.24 -22.57 -5.61
CA VAL A 40 -6.10 -22.18 -4.78
C VAL A 40 -6.57 -21.50 -3.49
N TRP A 41 -7.69 -20.78 -3.50
CA TRP A 41 -8.26 -20.17 -2.29
C TRP A 41 -8.68 -21.20 -1.24
N ALA A 42 -9.32 -22.29 -1.67
CA ALA A 42 -9.71 -23.36 -0.77
C ALA A 42 -8.48 -24.05 -0.17
N LEU A 43 -7.43 -24.24 -0.97
CA LEU A 43 -6.16 -24.80 -0.51
C LEU A 43 -5.45 -23.86 0.46
N LEU A 44 -5.35 -22.55 0.16
CA LEU A 44 -4.73 -21.54 1.02
C LEU A 44 -5.42 -21.42 2.37
N LEU A 45 -6.75 -21.31 2.37
CA LEU A 45 -7.53 -21.15 3.60
C LEU A 45 -7.65 -22.46 4.38
N GLY A 46 -7.71 -23.60 3.70
CA GLY A 46 -7.71 -24.91 4.35
C GLY A 46 -6.36 -25.30 4.94
N ALA A 47 -5.26 -24.82 4.35
CA ALA A 47 -3.90 -25.09 4.84
C ALA A 47 -3.53 -24.26 6.07
N ASP A 48 -4.20 -23.13 6.32
CA ASP A 48 -3.91 -22.27 7.48
C ASP A 48 -5.04 -22.32 8.53
N PRO A 49 -4.98 -23.26 9.50
CA PRO A 49 -5.96 -23.35 10.57
C PRO A 49 -5.89 -22.17 11.55
N THR A 50 -4.82 -21.37 11.52
CA THR A 50 -4.64 -20.23 12.44
C THR A 50 -5.47 -19.02 12.03
N GLY A 51 -5.91 -18.96 10.76
CA GLY A 51 -6.63 -17.83 10.19
C GLY A 51 -5.77 -16.60 9.91
N LEU A 52 -4.46 -16.67 10.15
CA LEU A 52 -3.54 -15.52 9.99
C LEU A 52 -3.47 -15.05 8.53
N THR A 53 -3.51 -15.98 7.58
CA THR A 53 -3.53 -15.71 6.14
C THR A 53 -4.74 -14.86 5.74
N LEU A 54 -5.92 -15.17 6.31
CA LEU A 54 -7.14 -14.40 6.07
C LEU A 54 -7.01 -12.98 6.63
N VAL A 55 -6.44 -12.83 7.82
CA VAL A 55 -6.16 -11.50 8.43
C VAL A 55 -5.22 -10.68 7.54
N ILE A 56 -4.12 -11.28 7.05
CA ILE A 56 -3.17 -10.61 6.15
C ILE A 56 -3.89 -10.14 4.88
N MET A 57 -4.71 -10.99 4.27
CA MET A 57 -5.49 -10.64 3.08
C MET A 57 -6.47 -9.50 3.35
N ALA A 58 -7.17 -9.52 4.48
CA ALA A 58 -8.11 -8.46 4.86
C ALA A 58 -7.40 -7.12 5.04
N VAL A 59 -6.25 -7.12 5.74
CA VAL A 59 -5.41 -5.93 5.90
C VAL A 59 -4.96 -5.39 4.54
N PHE A 60 -4.52 -6.27 3.63
CA PHE A 60 -4.12 -5.88 2.28
C PHE A 60 -5.27 -5.25 1.47
N LEU A 61 -6.47 -5.85 1.52
CA LEU A 61 -7.64 -5.34 0.82
C LEU A 61 -8.06 -3.96 1.34
N CYS A 62 -8.16 -3.80 2.67
CA CYS A 62 -8.48 -2.52 3.29
C CYS A 62 -7.45 -1.44 2.93
N SER A 63 -6.16 -1.79 2.96
CA SER A 63 -5.07 -0.86 2.62
C SER A 63 -5.07 -0.48 1.14
N THR A 64 -5.39 -1.43 0.25
CA THR A 64 -5.52 -1.18 -1.19
C THR A 64 -6.72 -0.27 -1.50
N LEU A 65 -7.86 -0.46 -0.82
CA LEU A 65 -9.02 0.42 -0.94
C LEU A 65 -8.69 1.85 -0.46
N TRP A 66 -7.99 1.96 0.66
CA TRP A 66 -7.50 3.24 1.18
C TRP A 66 -6.57 3.94 0.17
N CYS A 67 -5.63 3.21 -0.45
CA CYS A 67 -4.76 3.75 -1.50
C CYS A 67 -5.58 4.32 -2.67
N GLY A 68 -6.67 3.63 -3.02
CA GLY A 68 -7.60 4.10 -4.04
C GLY A 68 -8.26 5.42 -3.67
N GLN A 69 -8.88 5.50 -2.49
CA GLN A 69 -9.48 6.73 -1.98
C GLN A 69 -8.47 7.88 -1.94
N ARG A 70 -7.23 7.59 -1.48
CA ARG A 70 -6.17 8.58 -1.37
C ARG A 70 -5.69 9.09 -2.73
N SER A 71 -5.57 8.21 -3.74
CA SER A 71 -5.19 8.61 -5.09
C SER A 71 -6.21 9.56 -5.74
N ARG A 72 -7.51 9.36 -5.48
CA ARG A 72 -8.58 10.29 -5.94
C ARG A 72 -8.43 11.66 -5.29
N GLU A 73 -8.13 11.70 -4.00
CA GLU A 73 -7.95 12.97 -3.29
C GLU A 73 -6.75 13.76 -3.83
N LEU A 74 -5.59 13.10 -3.98
CA LEU A 74 -4.41 13.74 -4.55
C LEU A 74 -4.66 14.27 -5.97
N GLN A 75 -5.38 13.51 -6.79
CA GLN A 75 -5.79 13.97 -8.13
C GLN A 75 -6.77 15.14 -8.08
N ARG A 76 -7.73 15.14 -7.15
CA ARG A 76 -8.66 16.25 -6.93
C ARG A 76 -7.87 17.52 -6.63
N GLN A 77 -6.93 17.47 -5.69
CA GLN A 77 -6.08 18.62 -5.32
C GLN A 77 -5.23 19.11 -6.50
N ARG A 78 -4.69 18.20 -7.32
CA ARG A 78 -3.97 18.57 -8.55
C ARG A 78 -4.88 19.26 -9.59
N ALA A 79 -6.13 18.83 -9.70
CA ALA A 79 -7.12 19.47 -10.57
C ALA A 79 -7.52 20.86 -10.06
N LEU A 80 -7.70 21.02 -8.75
CA LEU A 80 -7.94 22.32 -8.10
C LEU A 80 -6.78 23.30 -8.38
N LEU A 81 -5.53 22.83 -8.28
CA LEU A 81 -4.36 23.66 -8.61
C LEU A 81 -4.35 24.13 -10.08
N ALA A 82 -4.85 23.30 -11.00
CA ALA A 82 -4.86 23.61 -12.44
C ALA A 82 -5.94 24.61 -12.85
N ASP A 83 -7.08 24.66 -12.13
CA ASP A 83 -8.20 25.55 -12.43
C ASP A 83 -8.51 26.51 -11.27
N PRO A 84 -8.15 27.80 -11.39
CA PRO A 84 -8.42 28.81 -10.37
C PRO A 84 -9.91 29.00 -10.03
N ARG A 85 -10.84 28.64 -10.91
CA ARG A 85 -12.29 28.74 -10.64
C ARG A 85 -12.71 27.66 -9.65
N LEU A 86 -12.24 26.43 -9.87
CA LEU A 86 -12.47 25.30 -8.97
C LEU A 86 -11.78 25.53 -7.62
N ALA A 87 -10.55 26.05 -7.63
CA ALA A 87 -9.81 26.37 -6.41
C ALA A 87 -10.53 27.39 -5.50
N ARG A 88 -11.22 28.38 -6.05
CA ARG A 88 -11.96 29.40 -5.27
C ARG A 88 -13.28 28.87 -4.69
N ALA A 89 -13.82 27.79 -5.26
CA ALA A 89 -15.08 27.20 -4.85
C ALA A 89 -14.90 26.09 -3.79
N ASP A 90 -13.68 25.56 -3.64
CA ASP A 90 -13.37 24.49 -2.68
C ASP A 90 -12.57 25.04 -1.49
N GLU A 91 -13.21 25.09 -0.32
CA GLU A 91 -12.58 25.51 0.93
C GLU A 91 -11.46 24.55 1.38
N ALA A 92 -11.46 23.30 0.90
CA ALA A 92 -10.44 22.29 1.19
C ALA A 92 -9.29 22.28 0.17
N CYS A 93 -9.13 23.35 -0.62
CA CYS A 93 -8.05 23.48 -1.60
C CYS A 93 -6.72 23.77 -0.90
N TRP A 94 -5.82 22.78 -0.89
CA TRP A 94 -4.51 22.92 -0.21
C TRP A 94 -3.66 24.04 -0.79
N ALA A 95 -3.79 24.32 -2.08
CA ALA A 95 -3.05 25.42 -2.72
C ALA A 95 -3.55 26.80 -2.28
N ALA A 96 -4.85 26.95 -2.00
CA ALA A 96 -5.42 28.20 -1.51
C ALA A 96 -5.02 28.42 -0.04
N GLU A 97 -5.09 27.37 0.77
CA GLU A 97 -4.67 27.39 2.18
C GLU A 97 -3.17 27.69 2.32
N TYR A 98 -2.32 27.06 1.49
CA TYR A 98 -0.89 27.32 1.44
C TYR A 98 -0.56 28.80 1.16
N LEU A 99 -1.30 29.45 0.26
CA LEU A 99 -1.10 30.86 -0.08
C LEU A 99 -1.64 31.83 0.99
N GLY A 100 -2.56 31.38 1.83
CA GLY A 100 -3.17 32.19 2.88
C GLY A 100 -2.43 32.15 4.22
N ALA A 101 -1.55 31.18 4.42
CA ALA A 101 -0.83 30.96 5.67
C ALA A 101 0.60 31.55 5.65
N PRO A 102 1.19 31.86 6.82
CA PRO A 102 2.60 32.26 6.92
C PRO A 102 3.53 31.16 6.41
N GLY A 103 4.62 31.50 5.72
CA GLY A 103 5.42 30.56 4.91
C GLY A 103 5.87 29.26 5.60
N ASP A 104 6.33 29.35 6.86
CA ASP A 104 6.77 28.15 7.62
C ASP A 104 5.57 27.24 7.96
N ILE A 105 4.48 27.82 8.47
CA ILE A 105 3.25 27.11 8.84
C ILE A 105 2.56 26.53 7.59
N ALA A 106 2.54 27.29 6.49
CA ALA A 106 1.96 26.87 5.23
C ALA A 106 2.62 25.59 4.70
N THR A 107 3.96 25.53 4.78
CA THR A 107 4.73 24.37 4.32
C THR A 107 4.48 23.15 5.20
N GLU A 108 4.48 23.34 6.52
CA GLU A 108 4.19 22.25 7.46
C GLU A 108 2.78 21.70 7.26
N LEU A 109 1.78 22.57 7.14
CA LEU A 109 0.39 22.18 6.94
C LEU A 109 0.19 21.43 5.61
N LEU A 110 0.85 21.88 4.54
CA LEU A 110 0.80 21.20 3.24
C LEU A 110 1.46 19.82 3.31
N LEU A 111 2.57 19.68 4.04
CA LEU A 111 3.23 18.39 4.25
C LEU A 111 2.38 17.45 5.10
N GLU A 112 1.74 17.95 6.15
CA GLU A 112 0.83 17.17 6.99
C GLU A 112 -0.36 16.64 6.17
N HIS A 113 -1.01 17.51 5.38
CA HIS A 113 -2.12 17.09 4.52
C HIS A 113 -1.72 16.08 3.46
N SER A 114 -0.52 16.22 2.88
CA SER A 114 -0.06 15.38 1.76
C SER A 114 0.55 14.05 2.21
N HIS A 115 1.39 14.05 3.24
CA HIS A 115 2.20 12.90 3.66
C HIS A 115 1.78 12.30 5.01
N GLY A 116 1.14 13.07 5.91
CA GLY A 116 0.71 12.59 7.22
C GLY A 116 -0.07 11.26 7.14
N PRO A 117 -1.12 11.15 6.29
CA PRO A 117 -1.86 9.91 6.11
C PRO A 117 -1.04 8.74 5.53
N HIS A 118 0.01 9.02 4.76
CA HIS A 118 0.85 7.99 4.13
C HIS A 118 1.75 7.29 5.16
N GLY A 119 2.16 7.99 6.22
CA GLY A 119 2.95 7.42 7.31
C GLY A 119 2.26 6.23 7.98
N THR A 120 0.97 6.37 8.31
CA THR A 120 0.18 5.27 8.87
C THR A 120 0.06 4.10 7.89
N ALA A 121 -0.13 4.39 6.60
CA ALA A 121 -0.24 3.35 5.59
C ALA A 121 1.06 2.55 5.39
N TRP A 122 2.22 3.21 5.45
CA TRP A 122 3.53 2.54 5.46
C TRP A 122 3.76 1.69 6.70
N TRP A 123 3.27 2.13 7.86
CA TRP A 123 3.30 1.32 9.07
C TRP A 123 2.44 0.06 8.92
N VAL A 124 1.22 0.17 8.36
CA VAL A 124 0.35 -1.00 8.05
C VAL A 124 1.04 -1.94 7.07
N ASN A 125 1.71 -1.40 6.05
CA ASN A 125 2.51 -2.19 5.13
C ASN A 125 3.60 -2.98 5.89
N GLY A 126 4.31 -2.34 6.83
CA GLY A 126 5.28 -3.01 7.70
C GLY A 126 4.68 -4.10 8.59
N ILE A 127 3.42 -3.96 9.02
CA ILE A 127 2.70 -5.02 9.75
C ILE A 127 2.49 -6.25 8.88
N GLN A 128 2.13 -6.12 7.61
CA GLN A 128 1.95 -7.29 6.73
C GLN A 128 3.20 -8.16 6.66
N LEU A 129 4.38 -7.55 6.58
CA LEU A 129 5.65 -8.28 6.62
C LEU A 129 5.83 -9.01 7.95
N LYS A 130 5.57 -8.33 9.07
CA LYS A 130 5.69 -8.91 10.42
C LYS A 130 4.70 -10.06 10.64
N LEU A 131 3.47 -9.95 10.15
CA LEU A 131 2.49 -11.03 10.19
C LEU A 131 2.91 -12.21 9.32
N GLY A 132 3.50 -11.97 8.15
CA GLY A 132 4.09 -13.03 7.32
C GLY A 132 5.22 -13.78 8.05
N LEU A 133 6.07 -13.07 8.77
CA LEU A 133 7.13 -13.66 9.61
C LEU A 133 6.56 -14.39 10.84
N LEU A 134 5.49 -13.88 11.44
CA LEU A 134 4.77 -14.54 12.54
C LEU A 134 4.25 -15.91 12.10
N GLY A 135 3.78 -16.05 10.86
CA GLY A 135 3.36 -17.33 10.28
C GLY A 135 4.45 -18.40 10.36
N LYS A 136 5.72 -18.04 10.14
CA LYS A 136 6.86 -18.96 10.32
C LYS A 136 7.02 -19.40 11.76
N VAL A 137 6.98 -18.45 12.70
CA VAL A 137 7.12 -18.75 14.12
C VAL A 137 6.01 -19.73 14.54
N ILE A 138 4.76 -19.46 14.15
CA ILE A 138 3.63 -20.32 14.46
C ILE A 138 3.75 -21.71 13.82
N GLY A 139 4.15 -21.79 12.54
CA GLY A 139 4.35 -23.08 11.88
C GLY A 139 5.44 -23.93 12.54
N PHE A 140 6.55 -23.31 12.96
CA PHE A 140 7.58 -24.00 13.75
C PHE A 140 7.09 -24.39 15.15
N SER A 141 6.28 -23.56 15.81
CA SER A 141 5.68 -23.90 17.10
C SER A 141 4.73 -25.10 16.99
N MET A 142 3.87 -25.15 15.96
CA MET A 142 3.00 -26.30 15.71
C MET A 142 3.82 -27.58 15.51
N LEU A 143 4.90 -27.51 14.74
CA LEU A 143 5.81 -28.64 14.56
C LEU A 143 6.44 -29.10 15.88
N ALA A 144 7.00 -28.17 16.67
CA ALA A 144 7.63 -28.49 17.94
C ALA A 144 6.65 -29.15 18.93
N LEU A 145 5.39 -28.67 18.95
CA LEU A 145 4.34 -29.25 19.78
C LEU A 145 3.98 -30.68 19.37
N THR A 146 3.99 -31.00 18.07
CA THR A 146 3.74 -32.38 17.62
C THR A 146 4.89 -33.30 18.03
N ILE A 147 6.15 -32.87 17.85
CA ILE A 147 7.33 -33.65 18.26
C ILE A 147 7.31 -33.90 19.77
N GLY A 148 6.99 -32.89 20.58
CA GLY A 148 6.94 -33.02 22.04
C GLY A 148 5.85 -33.97 22.56
N LYS A 149 4.85 -34.31 21.74
CA LYS A 149 3.77 -35.25 22.10
C LYS A 149 4.06 -36.70 21.71
N LEU A 150 5.14 -36.96 20.97
CA LEU A 150 5.49 -38.32 20.56
C LEU A 150 6.11 -39.08 21.73
N GLN A 151 5.48 -40.20 22.11
CA GLN A 151 5.91 -41.03 23.23
C GLN A 151 6.66 -42.30 22.77
N SER A 152 6.62 -42.72 21.48
CA SER A 152 7.35 -43.89 20.98
C SER A 152 7.55 -43.92 19.45
N PHE A 153 8.69 -44.39 18.95
CA PHE A 153 8.99 -44.46 17.50
C PHE A 153 8.45 -45.73 16.80
N ASP A 154 7.14 -45.95 16.81
CA ASP A 154 6.51 -46.99 15.99
C ASP A 154 6.25 -46.47 14.55
N PRO A 155 6.33 -47.31 13.49
CA PRO A 155 5.99 -46.96 12.11
C PRO A 155 4.72 -46.11 11.90
N ALA A 156 3.64 -46.31 12.68
CA ALA A 156 2.44 -45.48 12.60
C ALA A 156 2.69 -44.02 13.07
N GLN A 157 3.48 -43.84 14.14
CA GLN A 157 3.85 -42.51 14.64
C GLN A 157 4.86 -41.81 13.74
N SER A 158 5.71 -42.57 13.04
CA SER A 158 6.64 -42.02 12.04
C SER A 158 5.90 -41.40 10.84
N GLN A 159 4.80 -42.01 10.38
CA GLN A 159 3.97 -41.42 9.31
C GLN A 159 3.25 -40.15 9.76
N GLU A 160 2.76 -40.12 11.00
CA GLU A 160 2.11 -38.95 11.58
C GLU A 160 3.10 -37.77 11.77
N LEU A 161 4.31 -38.06 12.23
CA LEU A 161 5.40 -37.08 12.30
C LEU A 161 5.66 -36.45 10.91
N LEU A 162 5.80 -37.26 9.87
CA LEU A 162 6.05 -36.77 8.50
C LEU A 162 4.89 -35.90 7.97
N ARG A 163 3.64 -36.28 8.27
CA ARG A 163 2.46 -35.46 7.92
C ARG A 163 2.46 -34.14 8.66
N SER A 164 2.68 -34.14 9.98
CA SER A 164 2.69 -32.91 10.77
C SER A 164 3.87 -31.99 10.43
N LEU A 165 5.04 -32.56 10.09
CA LEU A 165 6.19 -31.82 9.56
C LEU A 165 5.82 -31.09 8.27
N THR A 166 5.19 -31.80 7.35
CA THR A 166 4.78 -31.24 6.06
C THR A 166 3.69 -30.17 6.24
N ALA A 167 2.74 -30.40 7.15
CA ALA A 167 1.66 -29.45 7.45
C ALA A 167 2.19 -28.17 8.12
N GLY A 168 2.97 -28.28 9.20
CA GLY A 168 3.53 -27.12 9.92
C GLY A 168 4.45 -26.28 9.06
N LEU A 169 5.27 -26.92 8.20
CA LEU A 169 6.07 -26.25 7.19
C LEU A 169 5.19 -25.58 6.12
N GLY A 170 4.12 -26.26 5.68
CA GLY A 170 3.17 -25.73 4.70
C GLY A 170 2.53 -24.42 5.17
N VAL A 171 2.05 -24.38 6.41
CA VAL A 171 1.47 -23.15 7.01
C VAL A 171 2.51 -22.04 7.05
N ALA A 172 3.72 -22.33 7.56
CA ALA A 172 4.80 -21.36 7.65
C ALA A 172 5.13 -20.72 6.29
N LEU A 173 5.25 -21.53 5.24
CA LEU A 173 5.63 -21.06 3.92
C LEU A 173 4.51 -20.27 3.24
N LEU A 174 3.28 -20.77 3.29
CA LEU A 174 2.13 -20.12 2.64
C LEU A 174 1.83 -18.77 3.27
N THR A 175 1.76 -18.68 4.60
CA THR A 175 1.46 -17.42 5.28
C THR A 175 2.58 -16.39 5.09
N THR A 176 3.85 -16.81 5.09
CA THR A 176 4.96 -15.90 4.74
C THR A 176 4.87 -15.42 3.30
N MET A 177 4.56 -16.31 2.36
CA MET A 177 4.42 -15.94 0.95
C MET A 177 3.31 -14.89 0.77
N VAL A 178 2.15 -15.11 1.36
CA VAL A 178 1.01 -14.17 1.27
C VAL A 178 1.37 -12.83 1.93
N GLY A 179 2.00 -12.84 3.10
CA GLY A 179 2.45 -11.63 3.79
C GLY A 179 3.46 -10.82 2.97
N LEU A 180 4.44 -11.49 2.37
CA LEU A 180 5.49 -10.85 1.56
C LEU A 180 4.96 -10.32 0.24
N VAL A 181 4.15 -11.10 -0.48
CA VAL A 181 3.51 -10.65 -1.73
C VAL A 181 2.60 -9.45 -1.46
N GLY A 182 1.77 -9.51 -0.41
CA GLY A 182 0.92 -8.40 -0.01
C GLY A 182 1.72 -7.15 0.35
N ASN A 183 2.82 -7.29 1.11
CA ASN A 183 3.70 -6.19 1.49
C ASN A 183 4.38 -5.52 0.27
N ILE A 184 4.83 -6.30 -0.71
CA ILE A 184 5.44 -5.77 -1.94
C ILE A 184 4.40 -5.03 -2.78
N LEU A 185 3.23 -5.63 -3.00
CA LEU A 185 2.17 -5.03 -3.81
C LEU A 185 1.61 -3.76 -3.18
N LEU A 186 1.44 -3.72 -1.85
CA LEU A 186 1.04 -2.51 -1.15
C LEU A 186 2.16 -1.46 -1.15
N GLY A 187 3.41 -1.87 -0.91
CA GLY A 187 4.57 -0.98 -0.98
C GLY A 187 4.73 -0.29 -2.34
N LEU A 188 4.43 -0.99 -3.44
CA LEU A 188 4.38 -0.40 -4.77
C LEU A 188 3.33 0.72 -4.86
N GLN A 189 2.10 0.45 -4.38
CA GLN A 189 1.01 1.44 -4.38
C GLN A 189 1.37 2.67 -3.56
N LEU A 190 1.93 2.48 -2.36
CA LEU A 190 2.34 3.57 -1.48
C LEU A 190 3.49 4.39 -2.07
N THR A 191 4.48 3.74 -2.66
CA THR A 191 5.58 4.44 -3.34
C THR A 191 5.08 5.32 -4.49
N ARG A 192 4.06 4.86 -5.23
CA ARG A 192 3.44 5.68 -6.29
C ARG A 192 2.67 6.86 -5.71
N LEU A 193 1.94 6.66 -4.61
CA LEU A 193 1.24 7.74 -3.89
C LEU A 193 2.20 8.81 -3.38
N ASP A 194 3.31 8.42 -2.76
CA ASP A 194 4.33 9.35 -2.25
C ASP A 194 4.93 10.19 -3.37
N ARG A 195 5.35 9.54 -4.47
CA ARG A 195 5.91 10.26 -5.62
C ARG A 195 4.93 11.27 -6.22
N PHE A 196 3.64 10.96 -6.20
CA PHE A 196 2.62 11.89 -6.67
C PHE A 196 2.39 13.04 -5.68
N ALA A 197 2.38 12.75 -4.38
CA ALA A 197 2.28 13.75 -3.32
C ALA A 197 3.47 14.74 -3.37
N ASP A 198 4.70 14.24 -3.49
CA ASP A 198 5.91 15.04 -3.70
C ASP A 198 5.77 15.97 -4.91
N ALA A 199 5.30 15.44 -6.03
CA ALA A 199 5.10 16.22 -7.25
C ALA A 199 4.03 17.31 -7.08
N LEU A 200 2.94 17.01 -6.38
CA LEU A 200 1.88 17.97 -6.07
C LEU A 200 2.40 19.10 -5.16
N VAL A 201 3.09 18.77 -4.07
CA VAL A 201 3.67 19.76 -3.15
C VAL A 201 4.62 20.69 -3.89
N ALA A 202 5.51 20.12 -4.72
CA ALA A 202 6.44 20.92 -5.51
C ALA A 202 5.73 21.84 -6.54
N ASP A 203 4.62 21.38 -7.14
CA ASP A 203 3.85 22.19 -8.09
C ASP A 203 3.11 23.35 -7.38
N ILE A 204 2.60 23.13 -6.17
CA ILE A 204 1.98 24.18 -5.34
C ILE A 204 3.02 25.25 -4.98
N GLN A 205 4.18 24.84 -4.45
CA GLN A 205 5.26 25.76 -4.07
C GLN A 205 5.79 26.56 -5.28
N ARG A 206 5.97 25.93 -6.44
CA ARG A 206 6.36 26.64 -7.68
C ARG A 206 5.34 27.68 -8.10
N THR A 207 4.05 27.38 -7.91
CA THR A 207 2.97 28.31 -8.27
C THR A 207 2.95 29.51 -7.33
N ALA A 208 3.23 29.30 -6.03
CA ALA A 208 3.39 30.37 -5.06
C ALA A 208 4.57 31.29 -5.40
N LEU A 209 5.76 30.74 -5.65
CA LEU A 209 6.94 31.52 -6.03
C LEU A 209 6.72 32.40 -7.27
N ARG A 210 5.92 31.93 -8.24
CA ARG A 210 5.56 32.70 -9.43
C ARG A 210 4.62 33.87 -9.12
N LYS A 211 3.78 33.76 -8.09
CA LYS A 211 2.92 34.84 -7.63
C LYS A 211 3.68 35.88 -6.83
N ASP A 212 4.62 35.47 -5.98
CA ASP A 212 5.43 36.39 -5.16
C ASP A 212 6.44 37.20 -5.99
N GLY A 213 6.87 36.66 -7.14
CA GLY A 213 7.75 37.34 -8.09
C GLY A 213 7.04 38.20 -9.15
N ALA A 214 5.71 38.29 -9.13
CA ALA A 214 4.88 39.06 -10.08
C ALA A 214 4.27 40.28 -9.40
#